data_AF-A0A8S2L3E4-F1
#
_entry.id   AF-A0A8S2L3E4-F1
#
_cell.length_a   1.000
_cell.length_b   1.000
_cell.length_c   1.000
_cell.angle_alpha   90.00
_cell.angle_beta   90.00
_cell.angle_gamma   90.00
#
_symmetry.space_group_name_H-M   'P 1'
#
loop_
_entity.id
_entity.type
_entity.pdbx_description
1 polymer ?
#
loop_
_entity_poly.entity_id
_entity_poly.type
_entity_poly.pdbx_seq_one_letter_code
_entity_poly.pdbx_strand_id
1 'polypeptide(L)' 'MTTLVILDKGSVDHVKYIERVLLVAKKCGDEMMGNDRILQQDNAPAHKDSETQQWCRDKFTIIYSTRALAY' A
#
# COMPACT_ATOMS: atom_id res chain seq x y z
N MET A 1 1.38 8.32 -15.79
CA MET A 1 2.38 8.80 -14.81
C MET A 1 2.55 7.71 -13.78
N THR A 2 3.79 7.31 -13.49
CA THR A 2 4.08 6.24 -12.51
C THR A 2 4.91 6.84 -11.40
N THR A 3 4.43 6.74 -10.17
CA THR A 3 5.14 7.21 -8.98
C THR A 3 5.96 6.06 -8.41
N LEU A 4 7.28 6.28 -8.23
CA LEU A 4 8.18 5.32 -7.62
C LEU A 4 8.71 5.90 -6.30
N VAL A 5 8.55 5.15 -5.21
CA VAL A 5 9.16 5.46 -3.92
C VAL A 5 10.46 4.67 -3.82
N ILE A 6 11.59 5.38 -3.83
CA ILE A 6 12.92 4.79 -3.63
C ILE A 6 13.28 4.97 -2.15
N LEU A 7 13.57 3.86 -1.47
CA LEU A 7 13.96 3.84 -0.07
C LEU A 7 15.45 3.51 0.05
N ASP A 8 16.11 4.11 1.03
CA ASP A 8 17.49 3.75 1.38
C ASP A 8 17.59 2.28 1.79
N LYS A 9 18.80 1.72 1.63
CA LYS A 9 19.14 0.32 1.97
C LYS A 9 18.57 -0.09 3.34
N GLY A 10 18.08 -1.32 3.41
CA GLY A 10 17.52 -1.93 4.61
C GLY A 10 16.15 -2.57 4.35
N SER A 11 15.63 -3.29 5.34
CA SER A 11 14.29 -3.86 5.29
C SER A 11 13.22 -2.77 5.43
N VAL A 12 12.03 -3.06 4.91
CA VAL A 12 10.84 -2.23 5.13
C VAL A 12 9.96 -2.95 6.15
N ASP A 13 9.83 -2.36 7.34
CA ASP A 13 8.86 -2.78 8.37
C ASP A 13 7.52 -2.03 8.19
N HIS A 14 6.54 -2.29 9.07
CA HIS A 14 5.22 -1.66 8.97
C HIS A 14 5.29 -0.13 9.14
N VAL A 15 6.13 0.38 10.04
CA VAL A 15 6.29 1.82 10.28
C VAL A 15 6.82 2.50 9.02
N LYS A 16 7.94 2.02 8.48
CA LYS A 16 8.55 2.59 7.27
C LYS A 16 7.60 2.43 6.07
N TYR A 17 6.84 1.35 6.00
CA TYR A 17 5.85 1.14 4.95
C TYR A 17 4.72 2.18 5.00
N ILE A 18 4.13 2.41 6.18
CA ILE A 18 3.08 3.42 6.37
C ILE A 18 3.61 4.82 6.02
N GLU A 19 4.72 5.22 6.64
CA GLU A 19 5.23 6.59 6.56
C GLU A 19 5.82 6.95 5.20
N ARG A 20 6.39 5.98 4.47
CA ARG A 20 7.12 6.28 3.23
C ARG A 20 6.42 5.80 1.98
N VAL A 21 5.65 4.72 2.06
CA VAL A 21 4.98 4.12 0.90
C VAL A 21 3.49 4.45 0.87
N LEU A 22 2.76 4.15 1.95
CA LEU A 22 1.30 4.28 1.95
C LEU A 22 0.83 5.74 1.87
N LEU A 23 1.56 6.67 2.48
CA LEU A 23 1.25 8.11 2.34
C LEU A 23 1.34 8.57 0.87
N VAL A 24 2.36 8.13 0.14
CA VAL A 24 2.52 8.46 -1.29
C VAL A 24 1.44 7.78 -2.12
N ALA A 25 1.17 6.49 -1.88
CA ALA A 25 0.11 5.75 -2.55
C ALA A 25 -1.25 6.42 -2.35
N LYS A 26 -1.54 6.92 -1.14
CA LYS A 26 -2.81 7.60 -0.84
C LYS A 26 -2.91 8.91 -1.61
N LYS A 27 -1.85 9.73 -1.57
CA LYS A 27 -1.81 10.99 -2.32
C LYS A 27 -2.06 10.74 -3.81
N CYS A 28 -1.36 9.78 -4.42
CA CYS A 28 -1.56 9.46 -5.83
C CYS A 28 -2.97 8.90 -6.10
N GLY A 29 -3.49 8.04 -5.23
CA GLY A 29 -4.84 7.50 -5.36
C GLY A 29 -5.90 8.59 -5.28
N ASP A 30 -5.77 9.53 -4.35
CA ASP A 30 -6.67 10.68 -4.22
C ASP A 30 -6.61 11.57 -5.47
N GLU A 31 -5.41 11.89 -5.97
CA GLU A 31 -5.21 12.77 -7.14
C GLU A 31 -5.70 12.14 -8.45
N MET A 32 -5.55 10.81 -8.61
CA MET A 32 -5.83 10.13 -9.87
C MET A 32 -7.21 9.47 -9.92
N MET A 33 -7.71 8.98 -8.78
CA MET A 33 -8.93 8.16 -8.70
C MET A 33 -9.95 8.68 -7.67
N GLY A 34 -9.60 9.68 -6.86
CA GLY A 34 -10.49 10.23 -5.85
C GLY A 34 -10.99 9.17 -4.85
N ASN A 35 -12.31 9.06 -4.71
CA ASN A 35 -12.95 8.13 -3.77
C ASN A 35 -12.98 6.67 -4.27
N ASP A 36 -12.75 6.43 -5.56
CA ASP A 36 -12.79 5.09 -6.16
C ASP A 36 -11.44 4.37 -6.10
N ARG A 37 -10.46 4.94 -5.38
CA ARG A 37 -9.13 4.36 -5.23
C ARG A 37 -9.20 3.01 -4.52
N ILE A 38 -8.63 2.00 -5.17
CA ILE A 38 -8.45 0.66 -4.63
C ILE A 38 -6.96 0.42 -4.41
N LEU A 39 -6.61 -0.11 -3.25
CA LEU A 39 -5.24 -0.50 -2.92
C LEU A 39 -5.03 -1.99 -3.12
N GLN A 40 -4.13 -2.36 -4.03
CA GLN A 40 -3.70 -3.74 -4.25
C GLN A 40 -2.24 -3.92 -3.78
N GLN A 41 -1.99 -4.94 -2.98
CA GLN A 41 -0.69 -5.25 -2.38
C GLN A 41 -0.46 -6.77 -2.39
N ASP A 42 0.81 -7.20 -2.32
CA ASP A 42 1.15 -8.59 -2.06
C ASP A 42 1.13 -8.91 -0.56
N ASN A 43 1.51 -10.14 -0.20
CA ASN A 43 1.48 -10.64 1.18
C ASN A 43 2.80 -10.45 1.97
N ALA A 44 3.62 -9.45 1.63
CA ALA A 44 4.83 -9.15 2.40
C ALA A 44 4.53 -8.89 3.89
N PRO A 45 5.47 -9.20 4.83
CA PRO A 45 5.22 -9.05 6.26
C PRO A 45 4.72 -7.67 6.69
N ALA A 46 5.33 -6.59 6.17
CA ALA A 46 4.94 -5.21 6.46
C ALA A 46 3.51 -4.88 5.98
N HIS A 47 3.03 -5.54 4.91
CA HIS A 47 1.68 -5.34 4.40
C HIS A 47 0.65 -5.99 5.31
N LYS A 48 0.97 -7.15 5.89
CA LYS A 48 0.06 -7.94 6.74
C LYS A 48 0.02 -7.50 8.20
N ASP A 49 0.94 -6.63 8.60
CA ASP A 49 0.98 -6.08 9.95
C ASP A 49 -0.37 -5.46 10.35
N SER A 50 -0.78 -5.64 11.61
CA SER A 50 -2.09 -5.17 12.08
C SER A 50 -2.26 -3.66 11.97
N GLU A 51 -1.20 -2.89 12.21
CA GLU A 51 -1.24 -1.42 12.12
C GLU A 51 -1.32 -0.97 10.67
N THR A 52 -0.53 -1.60 9.79
CA THR A 52 -0.63 -1.36 8.33
C THR A 52 -2.05 -1.64 7.84
N GLN A 53 -2.62 -2.78 8.23
CA GLN A 53 -3.95 -3.18 7.80
C GLN A 53 -5.03 -2.24 8.34
N GLN A 54 -4.91 -1.78 9.59
CA GLN A 54 -5.82 -0.79 10.13
C GLN A 54 -5.71 0.54 9.39
N TRP A 55 -4.49 1.02 9.17
CA TRP A 55 -4.25 2.25 8.42
C TRP A 55 -4.84 2.17 7.01
N CYS A 56 -4.67 1.05 6.31
CA CYS A 56 -5.26 0.83 4.99
C CYS A 56 -6.80 0.88 5.04
N ARG A 57 -7.44 0.29 6.06
CA ARG A 57 -8.91 0.29 6.19
C ARG A 57 -9.45 1.69 6.41
N ASP A 58 -8.70 2.53 7.12
CA ASP A 58 -9.09 3.90 7.41
C ASP A 58 -8.91 4.83 6.20
N LYS A 59 -8.05 4.46 5.24
CA LYS A 59 -7.61 5.35 4.14
C LYS A 59 -7.97 4.86 2.74
N PHE A 60 -8.32 3.60 2.56
CA PHE A 60 -8.57 2.98 1.27
C PHE A 60 -9.76 2.03 1.33
N THR A 61 -10.42 1.88 0.19
CA THR A 61 -11.22 0.67 -0.08
C THR A 61 -10.24 -0.45 -0.40
N ILE A 62 -10.07 -1.40 0.51
CA ILE A 62 -9.12 -2.51 0.32
C ILE A 62 -9.80 -3.64 -0.46
N ILE A 63 -9.16 -4.08 -1.54
CA ILE A 63 -9.48 -5.35 -2.19
C ILE A 63 -8.24 -6.24 -2.06
N TYR A 64 -8.35 -7.33 -1.29
CA TYR A 64 -7.30 -8.34 -1.24
C TYR A 64 -7.35 -9.19 -2.51
N SER A 65 -6.29 -9.17 -3.32
CA SER A 65 -6.14 -10.16 -4.40
C SER A 65 -5.60 -11.45 -3.81
N THR A 66 -6.44 -12.48 -3.70
CA THR A 66 -6.03 -13.85 -3.36
C THR A 66 -5.56 -14.65 -4.57
N ARG A 67 -5.53 -14.06 -5.77
CA ARG A 67 -4.95 -14.70 -6.96
C ARG A 67 -3.53 -14.19 -7.21
N ALA A 68 -2.57 -14.91 -6.64
CA ALA A 68 -1.42 -15.27 -7.46
C ALA A 68 -1.98 -16.03 -8.67
N LEU A 69 -2.07 -15.37 -9.83
CA LEU A 69 -2.21 -16.08 -11.08
C LEU A 69 -0.90 -16.85 -11.27
N ALA A 70 -0.91 -18.11 -10.84
CA ALA A 70 -0.01 -19.12 -11.37
C ALA A 70 -0.38 -19.26 -12.86
N TYR A 71 0.43 -18.65 -13.71
CA TYR A 71 0.62 -19.06 -15.10
C TYR A 71 2.07 -19.51 -15.23
#